data_AF-A0A6L5XV07-F1
#
_entry.id   AF-A0A6L5XV07-F1
#
_cell.length_a   1.000
_cell.length_b   1.000
_cell.length_c   1.000
_cell.angle_alpha   90.00
_cell.angle_beta   90.00
_cell.angle_gamma   90.00
#
_symmetry.space_group_name_H-M   'P 1'
#
loop_
_entity.id
_entity.type
_entity.pdbx_description
1 polymer ?
#
loop_
_entity_poly.entity_id
_entity_poly.type
_entity_poly.pdbx_seq_one_letter_code
_entity_poly.pdbx_strand_id
1 'polypeptide(L)'
;MFFVIISTALVTGLVHFIFLPNVMLLGASGVVFALILLSPITSIKEGEVPLTFLLVAVIYLGGQLYEGLFVRNNVSNLTHILGGIVGAGLGFAMNRNRMNRY
;
A
#
# COMPACT_ATOMS: atom_id res chain seq x y z
N MET A 1 -11.24 6.50 5.50
CA MET A 1 -10.96 5.06 5.61
C MET A 1 -11.66 4.27 4.52
N PHE A 2 -12.99 4.28 4.41
CA PHE A 2 -13.74 3.58 3.34
C PHE A 2 -13.23 3.88 1.91
N PHE A 3 -12.94 5.14 1.60
CA PHE A 3 -12.36 5.52 0.32
C PHE A 3 -11.05 4.77 0.01
N VAL A 4 -10.15 4.65 0.99
CA VAL A 4 -8.87 3.92 0.85
C VAL A 4 -9.11 2.43 0.67
N ILE A 5 -10.07 1.85 1.41
CA ILE A 5 -10.43 0.44 1.29
C ILE A 5 -10.94 0.12 -0.12
N ILE A 6 -11.92 0.88 -0.61
CA ILE A 6 -12.54 0.66 -1.92
C ILE A 6 -11.53 0.88 -3.04
N SER A 7 -10.80 2.00 -3.02
CA SER A 7 -9.78 2.29 -4.03
C SER A 7 -8.69 1.23 -4.07
N THR A 8 -8.19 0.82 -2.91
CA THR A 8 -7.16 -0.23 -2.84
C THR A 8 -7.69 -1.56 -3.35
N ALA A 9 -8.85 -2.00 -2.85
CA ALA A 9 -9.43 -3.28 -3.25
C ALA A 9 -9.70 -3.33 -4.76
N LEU A 10 -10.20 -2.25 -5.36
CA LEU A 10 -10.41 -2.13 -6.79
C LEU A 10 -9.09 -2.18 -7.57
N VAL A 11 -8.10 -1.38 -7.19
CA VAL A 11 -6.80 -1.34 -7.88
C VAL A 11 -6.11 -2.70 -7.80
N THR A 12 -6.01 -3.28 -6.60
CA THR A 12 -5.33 -4.57 -6.42
C THR A 12 -6.08 -5.71 -7.11
N GLY A 13 -7.42 -5.70 -7.04
CA GLY A 13 -8.25 -6.72 -7.68
C GLY A 13 -8.18 -6.65 -9.20
N LEU A 14 -8.29 -5.45 -9.79
CA LEU A 14 -8.19 -5.25 -11.24
C LEU A 14 -6.81 -5.63 -11.78
N VAL A 15 -5.74 -5.18 -11.12
CA VAL A 15 -4.38 -5.52 -11.55
C VAL A 15 -4.15 -7.02 -11.44
N HIS A 16 -4.56 -7.66 -10.35
CA HIS A 16 -4.43 -9.11 -10.23
C HIS A 16 -5.25 -9.86 -11.30
N PHE A 17 -6.47 -9.41 -11.57
CA PHE A 17 -7.33 -10.03 -12.59
C PHE A 17 -6.74 -9.93 -14.00
N ILE A 18 -6.11 -8.79 -14.35
CA ILE A 18 -5.53 -8.57 -15.67
C ILE A 18 -4.21 -9.32 -15.84
N PHE A 19 -3.31 -9.26 -14.86
CA PHE A 19 -1.96 -9.81 -14.98
C PHE A 19 -1.85 -11.28 -14.53
N LEU A 20 -2.76 -11.75 -13.67
CA LEU A 20 -2.79 -13.10 -13.12
C LEU A 20 -4.20 -13.73 -13.21
N PRO A 21 -4.79 -13.85 -14.41
CA PRO A 21 -6.20 -14.23 -14.60
C PRO A 21 -6.53 -15.66 -14.12
N ASN A 22 -5.54 -16.56 -14.09
CA ASN A 22 -5.72 -17.96 -13.71
C ASN A 22 -5.42 -18.24 -12.22
N VAL A 23 -5.11 -17.20 -11.45
CA VAL A 23 -4.77 -17.32 -10.02
C VAL A 23 -5.87 -16.67 -9.19
N MET A 24 -6.40 -17.41 -8.22
CA MET A 24 -7.44 -16.87 -7.34
C MET A 24 -6.81 -15.99 -6.26
N LEU A 25 -7.14 -14.70 -6.27
CA LEU A 25 -6.74 -13.78 -5.21
C LEU A 25 -7.72 -13.90 -4.04
N LEU A 26 -7.27 -14.52 -2.95
CA LEU A 26 -8.02 -14.60 -1.70
C LEU A 26 -7.32 -13.77 -0.63
N GLY A 27 -7.90 -12.62 -0.28
CA GLY A 27 -7.44 -11.85 0.87
C GLY A 27 -7.76 -10.36 0.81
N ALA A 28 -7.86 -9.75 1.99
CA ALA A 28 -7.95 -8.29 2.17
C ALA A 28 -6.59 -7.65 2.49
N SER A 29 -5.50 -8.42 2.42
CA SER A 29 -4.18 -7.99 2.85
C SER A 29 -3.61 -6.83 2.04
N GLY A 30 -3.98 -6.67 0.76
CA GLY A 30 -3.63 -5.47 -0.02
C GLY A 30 -4.15 -4.19 0.64
N VAL A 31 -5.38 -4.21 1.18
CA VAL A 31 -5.95 -3.11 1.95
C VAL A 31 -5.19 -2.88 3.26
N VAL A 32 -4.79 -3.97 3.94
CA VAL A 32 -3.97 -3.89 5.15
C VAL A 32 -2.63 -3.20 4.86
N PHE A 33 -1.95 -3.56 3.77
CA PHE A 33 -0.73 -2.89 3.32
C PHE A 33 -0.95 -1.41 3.01
N ALA A 34 -2.08 -1.05 2.38
CA ALA A 34 -2.41 0.35 2.17
C ALA A 34 -2.54 1.12 3.50
N LEU A 35 -3.20 0.54 4.50
CA LEU A 35 -3.37 1.17 5.81
C LEU A 35 -2.05 1.25 6.59
N ILE A 36 -1.18 0.25 6.49
CA ILE A 36 0.15 0.26 7.10
C ILE A 36 0.97 1.44 6.57
N LEU A 37 1.00 1.64 5.23
CA LEU A 37 1.75 2.72 4.61
C LEU A 37 1.09 4.10 4.79
N LEU A 38 -0.25 4.13 4.86
CA LEU A 38 -1.02 5.35 5.14
C LEU A 38 -0.82 5.86 6.58
N SER A 39 -0.71 4.96 7.55
CA SER A 39 -0.69 5.30 8.99
C SER A 39 0.41 6.30 9.38
N PRO A 40 1.71 6.09 9.10
CA PRO A 40 2.76 7.02 9.53
C PRO A 40 2.69 8.38 8.82
N ILE A 41 2.04 8.47 7.66
CA ILE A 41 1.81 9.73 6.92
C ILE A 41 0.83 10.63 7.66
N THR A 42 -0.11 10.08 8.44
CA THR A 42 -1.08 10.89 9.20
C THR A 42 -0.44 11.78 10.27
N SER A 43 0.83 11.53 10.60
CA SER A 43 1.62 12.30 11.57
C SER A 43 2.63 13.25 10.92
N ILE A 44 2.50 13.54 9.62
CA ILE A 44 3.40 14.46 8.90
C ILE A 44 3.30 15.88 9.45
N LYS A 45 4.46 16.49 9.70
CA LYS A 45 4.63 17.94 9.87
C LYS A 45 4.96 18.55 8.51
N GLU A 46 4.56 19.80 8.27
CA GLU A 46 4.69 20.45 6.97
C GLU A 46 6.13 20.33 6.42
N GLY A 47 6.25 19.85 5.18
CA GLY A 47 7.51 19.78 4.45
C GLY A 47 8.41 18.56 4.73
N GLU A 48 8.06 17.69 5.68
CA GLU A 48 8.93 16.56 6.06
C GLU A 48 8.29 15.20 5.77
N VAL A 49 9.08 14.28 5.19
CA VAL A 49 8.71 12.86 5.12
C VAL A 49 9.08 12.21 6.47
N PRO A 50 8.14 11.57 7.19
CA PRO A 50 8.43 11.01 8.50
C PRO A 50 9.42 9.86 8.37
N LEU A 51 10.44 9.82 9.21
CA LEU A 51 11.35 8.68 9.28
C LEU A 51 10.57 7.37 9.51
N THR A 52 9.49 7.43 10.29
CA THR A 52 8.59 6.28 10.52
C THR A 52 7.95 5.78 9.23
N PHE A 53 7.56 6.66 8.30
CA PHE A 53 7.05 6.24 6.99
C PHE A 53 8.12 5.52 6.19
N LEU A 54 9.34 6.06 6.15
CA LEU A 54 10.45 5.43 5.43
C LEU A 54 10.77 4.05 6.01
N LEU A 55 10.85 3.94 7.33
CA LEU A 55 11.12 2.67 8.02
C LEU A 55 10.02 1.65 7.73
N VAL A 56 8.75 2.03 7.87
CA VAL A 56 7.61 1.16 7.56
C VAL A 56 7.62 0.74 6.09
N ALA A 57 7.88 1.65 5.16
CA ALA A 57 7.94 1.34 3.74
C ALA A 57 9.07 0.34 3.42
N VAL A 58 10.27 0.56 3.94
CA VAL A 58 11.42 -0.34 3.73
C VAL A 58 11.15 -1.71 4.33
N ILE A 59 10.65 -1.79 5.57
CA ILE A 59 10.42 -3.07 6.25
C ILE A 59 9.32 -3.87 5.53
N TYR A 60 8.17 -3.24 5.28
CA TYR A 60 7.02 -3.96 4.72
C TYR A 60 7.16 -4.21 3.22
N LEU A 61 7.54 -3.22 2.40
CA LEU A 61 7.71 -3.44 0.96
C LEU A 61 8.98 -4.22 0.64
N GLY A 62 10.08 -3.95 1.35
CA GLY A 62 11.32 -4.73 1.22
C GLY A 62 11.09 -6.21 1.56
N GLY A 63 10.31 -6.49 2.60
CA GLY A 63 9.89 -7.86 2.93
C GLY A 63 9.14 -8.53 1.77
N GLN A 64 8.20 -7.82 1.12
CA GLN A 64 7.47 -8.35 -0.02
C GLN A 64 8.34 -8.56 -1.27
N LEU A 65 9.35 -7.71 -1.48
CA LEU A 65 10.35 -7.92 -2.53
C LEU A 65 11.19 -9.15 -2.24
N TYR A 66 11.66 -9.32 -1.00
CA TYR A 66 12.43 -10.49 -0.60
C TYR A 66 11.62 -11.78 -0.76
N GLU A 67 10.40 -11.81 -0.24
CA GLU A 67 9.50 -12.96 -0.39
C GLU A 67 9.23 -13.26 -1.87
N GLY A 68 9.02 -12.24 -2.70
CA GLY A 68 8.68 -12.43 -4.12
C GLY A 68 9.84 -12.95 -4.97
N LEU A 69 11.07 -12.69 -4.56
CA LEU A 69 12.28 -13.08 -5.31
C LEU A 69 12.90 -14.38 -4.80
N PHE A 70 12.86 -14.61 -3.48
CA PHE A 70 13.65 -15.66 -2.83
C PHE A 70 12.82 -16.75 -2.17
N VAL A 71 11.52 -16.55 -1.94
CA VAL A 71 10.65 -17.50 -1.25
C VAL A 71 9.57 -18.02 -2.20
N ARG A 72 9.43 -19.34 -2.28
CA ARG A 72 8.33 -19.97 -3.04
C ARG A 72 7.15 -20.23 -2.10
N ASN A 73 6.18 -19.32 -2.10
CA ASN A 73 4.92 -19.47 -1.38
C ASN A 73 3.74 -19.06 -2.28
N ASN A 74 2.50 -19.24 -1.81
CA ASN A 74 1.29 -18.85 -2.52
C ASN A 74 0.78 -17.46 -2.10
N VAL A 75 1.65 -16.59 -1.58
CA VAL A 75 1.28 -15.26 -1.14
C VAL A 75 1.33 -14.29 -2.33
N SER A 76 0.30 -13.46 -2.47
CA SER A 76 0.25 -12.47 -3.55
C SER A 76 1.04 -11.22 -3.20
N ASN A 77 2.37 -11.30 -3.36
CA ASN A 77 3.28 -10.21 -3.04
C ASN A 77 3.04 -8.98 -3.93
N LEU A 78 2.59 -9.21 -5.17
CA LEU A 78 2.14 -8.15 -6.08
C LEU A 78 1.01 -7.32 -5.46
N THR A 79 -0.02 -7.99 -4.94
CA THR A 79 -1.16 -7.32 -4.30
C THR A 79 -0.74 -6.53 -3.06
N HIS A 80 0.21 -7.03 -2.27
CA HIS A 80 0.74 -6.31 -1.11
C HIS A 80 1.53 -5.05 -1.52
N ILE A 81 2.40 -5.18 -2.53
CA ILE A 81 3.19 -4.06 -3.04
C ILE A 81 2.27 -2.97 -3.60
N LEU A 82 1.30 -3.34 -4.44
CA LEU A 82 0.30 -2.41 -4.98
C LEU A 82 -0.54 -1.77 -3.89
N GLY A 83 -0.96 -2.54 -2.89
CA GLY A 83 -1.63 -2.03 -1.70
C GLY A 83 -0.82 -0.94 -1.01
N GLY A 84 0.45 -1.20 -0.74
CA GLY A 84 1.35 -0.23 -0.13
C GLY A 84 1.55 1.03 -0.98
N ILE A 85 1.70 0.89 -2.30
CA ILE A 85 1.83 2.02 -3.24
C ILE A 85 0.56 2.89 -3.21
N VAL A 86 -0.63 2.27 -3.28
CA VAL A 86 -1.91 3.00 -3.21
C VAL A 86 -2.05 3.70 -1.86
N GLY A 87 -1.73 3.02 -0.75
CA GLY A 87 -1.78 3.61 0.59
C GLY A 87 -0.85 4.81 0.75
N ALA A 88 0.39 4.70 0.30
CA ALA A 88 1.35 5.78 0.32
C ALA A 88 0.88 6.96 -0.55
N GLY A 89 0.51 6.69 -1.82
CA GLY A 89 0.07 7.72 -2.76
C GLY A 89 -1.17 8.48 -2.28
N LEU A 90 -2.19 7.76 -1.81
CA LEU A 90 -3.38 8.35 -1.23
C LEU A 90 -3.06 9.13 0.05
N GLY A 91 -2.17 8.61 0.89
CA GLY A 91 -1.73 9.30 2.10
C GLY A 91 -1.12 10.65 1.79
N PHE A 92 -0.16 10.71 0.88
CA PHE A 92 0.47 11.97 0.49
C PHE A 92 -0.52 12.94 -0.16
N ALA A 93 -1.41 12.45 -1.04
CA ALA A 93 -2.43 13.28 -1.67
C ALA A 93 -3.41 13.87 -0.64
N MET A 94 -3.87 13.06 0.32
CA MET A 94 -4.78 13.49 1.38
C MET A 94 -4.10 14.47 2.34
N ASN A 95 -2.83 14.25 2.69
CA ASN A 95 -2.06 15.16 3.54
C ASN A 95 -1.86 16.52 2.87
N ARG A 96 -1.46 16.54 1.59
CA ARG A 96 -1.30 17.77 0.81
C ARG A 96 -2.61 18.56 0.69
N ASN A 97 -3.73 17.89 0.47
CA ASN A 97 -5.04 18.53 0.43
C ASN A 97 -5.47 19.13 1.78
N ARG A 98 -5.00 18.58 2.92
CA ARG A 98 -5.23 19.21 4.22
C ARG A 98 -4.41 20.48 4.39
N MET A 99 -3.12 20.46 4.04
CA MET A 99 -2.25 21.64 4.10
C MET A 99 -2.76 22.77 3.21
N ASN A 100 -3.23 22.48 1.99
CA ASN A 100 -3.73 23.49 1.05
C ASN A 100 -5.07 24.15 1.47
N ARG A 101 -5.68 23.74 2.59
CA ARG A 101 -6.89 24.34 3.16
C ARG A 101 -6.60 25.29 4.33
N TYR A 102 -5.34 25.39 4.77
CA TYR A 102 -4.85 26.33 5.77
C TYR A 102 -3.97 27.38 5.09
#